data_AF-A0A6B3GQE8-F1
#
_entry.id   AF-A0A6B3GQE8-F1
#
_cell.length_a   1.000
_cell.length_b   1.000
_cell.length_c   1.000
_cell.angle_alpha   90.00
_cell.angle_beta   90.00
_cell.angle_gamma   90.00
#
_symmetry.space_group_name_H-M   'P 1'
#
loop_
_entity.id
_entity.type
_entity.pdbx_description
1 polymer ?
#
loop_
_entity_poly.entity_id
_entity_poly.type
_entity_poly.pdbx_seq_one_letter_code
_entity_poly.pdbx_strand_id
1 'polypeptide(L)'
;IVRACGGLPLAVEVSGMRLAVLRHLPLAEYADRLDDPSAALDELVAGDVSVRHRIASGWRDLADGDRWVLGRLAGLTHDGCFTLDRATVALGCGERAAIRAVEALIDAGAVTSPAGEVTAHAALYEVPRLLCLFAREQEAAGEQEAAGEQ
;
A
#
# COMPACT_ATOMS: atom_id res chain seq x y z
N ILE A 1 7.83 -10.53 10.00
CA ILE A 1 6.37 -10.56 10.32
C ILE A 1 5.83 -9.16 10.62
N VAL A 2 5.89 -8.58 11.83
CA VAL A 2 5.23 -7.28 12.12
C VAL A 2 5.61 -6.16 11.13
N ARG A 3 6.90 -6.03 10.81
CA ARG A 3 7.37 -5.08 9.78
C ARG A 3 6.85 -5.41 8.37
N ALA A 4 6.83 -6.70 8.00
CA ALA A 4 6.26 -7.16 6.73
C ALA A 4 4.74 -6.91 6.67
N CYS A 5 4.03 -6.95 7.79
CA CYS A 5 2.63 -6.55 7.89
C CYS A 5 2.41 -5.02 7.79
N GLY A 6 3.47 -4.22 7.63
CA GLY A 6 3.39 -2.76 7.62
C GLY A 6 2.89 -2.16 8.94
N GLY A 7 3.01 -2.90 10.05
CA GLY A 7 2.48 -2.47 11.36
C GLY A 7 0.93 -2.47 11.47
N LEU A 8 0.20 -2.93 10.45
CA LEU A 8 -1.26 -2.96 10.47
C LEU A 8 -1.77 -4.01 11.49
N PRO A 9 -2.54 -3.62 12.53
CA PRO A 9 -2.98 -4.55 13.57
C PRO A 9 -3.72 -5.78 13.02
N LEU A 10 -4.61 -5.59 12.05
CA LEU A 10 -5.36 -6.68 11.41
C LEU A 10 -4.43 -7.69 10.73
N ALA A 11 -3.39 -7.23 10.03
CA ALA A 11 -2.45 -8.13 9.36
C ALA A 11 -1.59 -8.90 10.36
N VAL A 12 -1.25 -8.29 11.51
CA VAL A 12 -0.56 -8.97 12.61
C VAL A 12 -1.46 -10.02 13.26
N GLU A 13 -2.75 -9.72 13.45
CA GLU A 13 -3.73 -10.67 13.97
C GLU A 13 -3.90 -11.89 13.05
N VAL A 14 -4.14 -11.66 11.76
CA VAL A 14 -4.27 -12.73 10.76
C VAL A 14 -3.01 -13.60 10.69
N SER A 15 -1.83 -12.97 10.75
CA SER A 15 -0.55 -13.68 10.84
C SER A 15 -0.49 -14.61 12.06
N GLY A 16 -0.91 -14.11 13.22
CA GLY A 16 -0.96 -14.89 14.45
C GLY A 16 -1.94 -16.07 14.35
N MET A 17 -3.12 -15.85 13.78
CA MET A 17 -4.10 -16.91 13.54
C MET A 17 -3.56 -18.01 12.63
N ARG A 18 -2.90 -17.64 11.52
CA ARG A 18 -2.28 -18.63 10.61
C ARG A 18 -1.19 -19.43 11.30
N LEU A 19 -0.30 -18.78 12.05
CA LEU A 19 0.79 -19.44 12.75
C LEU A 19 0.30 -20.34 13.90
N ALA A 20 -0.82 -20.01 14.52
CA ALA A 20 -1.46 -20.86 15.53
C ALA A 20 -1.98 -22.18 14.94
N VAL A 21 -2.45 -22.15 13.69
CA VAL A 21 -2.93 -23.34 12.94
C VAL A 21 -1.77 -24.09 12.29
N LEU A 22 -0.87 -23.38 11.62
CA LEU A 22 0.29 -23.93 10.89
C LEU A 22 1.50 -24.09 11.82
N ARG A 23 1.34 -24.89 12.88
CA ARG A 23 2.37 -25.11 13.92
C ARG A 23 3.71 -25.66 13.42
N HIS A 24 3.73 -26.23 12.22
CA HIS A 24 4.93 -26.77 11.57
C HIS A 24 5.67 -25.73 10.72
N LEU A 25 5.05 -24.57 10.45
CA LEU A 25 5.64 -23.51 9.64
C LEU A 25 6.59 -22.67 10.50
N PRO A 26 7.90 -22.63 10.18
CA PRO A 26 8.84 -21.77 10.88
C PRO A 26 8.48 -20.29 10.71
N LEU A 27 8.68 -19.49 11.77
CA LEU A 27 8.42 -18.05 11.72
C LEU A 27 9.24 -17.32 10.65
N ALA A 28 10.47 -17.79 10.41
CA ALA A 28 11.34 -17.25 9.37
C ALA A 28 10.74 -17.49 7.98
N GLU A 29 10.32 -18.73 7.69
CA GLU A 29 9.69 -19.06 6.41
C GLU A 29 8.40 -18.25 6.20
N TYR A 30 7.56 -18.09 7.22
CA TYR A 30 6.37 -17.24 7.10
C TYR A 30 6.71 -15.76 6.88
N ALA A 31 7.79 -15.27 7.51
CA ALA A 31 8.27 -13.91 7.26
C ALA A 31 8.74 -13.73 5.82
N ASP A 32 9.48 -14.69 5.26
CA ASP A 32 9.96 -14.66 3.88
C ASP A 32 8.78 -14.61 2.89
N ARG A 33 7.71 -15.38 3.13
CA ARG A 33 6.49 -15.33 2.32
C ARG A 33 5.77 -13.97 2.40
N LEU A 34 5.79 -13.32 3.56
CA LEU A 34 5.23 -11.97 3.71
C LEU A 34 6.11 -10.88 3.09
N ASP A 35 7.42 -11.13 2.97
CA ASP A 35 8.36 -10.22 2.34
C ASP A 35 8.29 -10.28 0.80
N ASP A 36 7.86 -11.42 0.22
CA ASP A 36 7.54 -11.56 -1.20
C ASP A 36 6.34 -10.66 -1.59
N PRO A 37 6.56 -9.59 -2.39
CA PRO A 37 5.50 -8.66 -2.80
C PRO A 37 4.34 -9.32 -3.53
N SER A 38 4.59 -10.42 -4.26
CA SER A 38 3.59 -11.09 -5.09
C SER A 38 2.69 -12.03 -4.31
N ALA A 39 3.13 -12.50 -3.13
CA ALA A 39 2.41 -13.46 -2.30
C ALA A 39 1.92 -12.86 -0.97
N ALA A 40 2.51 -11.75 -0.51
CA ALA A 40 2.27 -11.22 0.82
C ALA A 40 0.78 -10.99 1.15
N LEU A 41 0.00 -10.45 0.21
CA LEU A 41 -1.42 -10.19 0.43
C LEU A 41 -2.26 -11.48 0.47
N ASP A 42 -1.85 -12.53 -0.24
CA ASP A 42 -2.52 -13.83 -0.26
C ASP A 42 -2.17 -14.68 0.98
N GLU A 43 -1.01 -14.41 1.59
CA GLU A 43 -0.62 -14.99 2.87
C GLU A 43 -1.37 -14.36 4.05
N LEU A 44 -2.01 -13.20 3.87
CA LEU A 44 -2.75 -12.48 4.92
C LEU A 44 -4.26 -12.80 4.88
N VAL A 45 -4.57 -14.09 4.93
CA VAL A 45 -5.92 -14.65 5.07
C VAL A 45 -5.98 -15.73 6.16
N ALA A 46 -7.00 -15.66 7.02
CA ALA A 46 -7.28 -16.66 8.04
C ALA A 46 -8.80 -16.84 8.21
N GLY A 47 -9.31 -18.01 7.84
CA GLY A 47 -10.75 -18.28 7.84
C GLY A 47 -11.49 -17.36 6.88
N ASP A 48 -12.39 -16.55 7.42
CA ASP A 48 -13.18 -15.54 6.72
C ASP A 48 -12.54 -14.15 6.71
N VAL A 49 -11.45 -13.94 7.47
CA VAL A 49 -10.75 -12.66 7.55
C VAL A 49 -9.68 -12.59 6.46
N SER A 50 -9.78 -11.58 5.59
CA SER A 50 -8.83 -11.30 4.51
C SER A 50 -8.40 -9.84 4.53
N VAL A 51 -7.08 -9.61 4.69
CA VAL A 51 -6.51 -8.26 4.64
C VAL A 51 -6.65 -7.67 3.24
N ARG A 52 -6.46 -8.48 2.19
CA ARG A 52 -6.69 -8.10 0.79
C ARG A 52 -8.09 -7.55 0.59
N HIS A 53 -9.13 -8.24 1.07
CA HIS A 53 -10.52 -7.76 0.94
C HIS A 53 -10.75 -6.46 1.70
N ARG A 54 -10.15 -6.30 2.88
CA ARG A 54 -10.25 -5.06 3.67
C ARG A 54 -9.61 -3.87 2.94
N ILE A 55 -8.46 -4.08 2.33
CA ILE A 55 -7.76 -3.08 1.51
C ILE A 55 -8.59 -2.77 0.25
N ALA A 56 -9.08 -3.79 -0.45
CA ALA A 56 -9.91 -3.63 -1.66
C ALA A 56 -11.21 -2.87 -1.39
N SER A 57 -11.77 -2.95 -0.17
CA SER A 57 -12.90 -2.10 0.23
C SER A 57 -12.47 -0.64 0.32
N GLY A 58 -11.44 -0.33 1.10
CA GLY A 58 -10.96 1.05 1.26
C GLY A 58 -10.49 1.66 -0.06
N TRP A 59 -9.85 0.86 -0.92
CA TRP A 59 -9.49 1.26 -2.28
C TRP A 59 -10.71 1.68 -3.11
N ARG A 60 -11.81 0.92 -3.07
CA ARG A 60 -13.04 1.26 -3.80
C ARG A 60 -13.76 2.49 -3.23
N ASP A 61 -13.56 2.79 -1.96
CA ASP A 61 -14.14 3.96 -1.30
C ASP A 61 -13.40 5.26 -1.69
N LEU A 62 -12.17 5.17 -2.22
CA LEU A 62 -11.43 6.32 -2.77
C LEU A 62 -12.11 6.85 -4.03
N ALA A 63 -12.07 8.17 -4.22
CA ALA A 63 -12.49 8.78 -5.48
C ALA A 63 -11.63 8.30 -6.65
N ASP A 64 -12.20 8.28 -7.86
CA ASP A 64 -11.51 7.77 -9.06
C ASP A 64 -10.17 8.47 -9.31
N GLY A 65 -10.12 9.79 -9.09
CA GLY A 65 -8.89 10.58 -9.18
C GLY A 65 -7.85 10.17 -8.13
N ASP A 66 -8.28 9.90 -6.90
CA ASP A 66 -7.40 9.53 -5.79
C ASP A 66 -6.80 8.14 -6.00
N ARG A 67 -7.56 7.19 -6.58
CA ARG A 67 -7.04 5.87 -6.96
C ARG A 67 -5.91 5.98 -7.98
N TRP A 68 -6.07 6.83 -9.00
CA TRP A 68 -5.03 7.10 -9.97
C TRP A 68 -3.79 7.73 -9.32
N VAL A 69 -3.97 8.77 -8.49
CA VAL A 69 -2.87 9.42 -7.76
C VAL A 69 -2.12 8.39 -6.92
N LEU A 70 -2.84 7.58 -6.15
CA LEU A 70 -2.28 6.56 -5.28
C LEU A 70 -1.48 5.50 -6.06
N GLY A 71 -1.99 5.03 -7.21
CA GLY A 71 -1.27 4.13 -8.10
C GLY A 71 0.07 4.72 -8.57
N ARG A 72 0.07 5.99 -9.01
CA ARG A 72 1.30 6.70 -9.40
C ARG A 72 2.30 6.83 -8.26
N LEU A 73 1.85 7.16 -7.05
CA LEU A 73 2.72 7.34 -5.89
C LEU A 73 3.27 6.02 -5.35
N ALA A 74 2.46 4.94 -5.31
CA ALA A 74 2.93 3.60 -4.95
C ALA A 74 3.99 3.05 -5.92
N GLY A 75 3.97 3.52 -7.18
CA GLY A 75 5.00 3.20 -8.18
C GLY A 75 6.36 3.88 -7.96
N LEU A 76 6.47 4.90 -7.11
CA LEU A 76 7.69 5.71 -6.99
C LEU A 76 8.87 4.97 -6.34
N THR A 77 8.62 4.18 -5.30
CA THR A 77 9.68 3.47 -4.55
C THR A 77 9.18 2.17 -3.98
N HIS A 78 10.08 1.19 -3.85
CA HIS A 78 9.73 -0.11 -3.29
C HIS A 78 9.15 -0.03 -1.86
N ASP A 79 9.67 0.89 -1.05
CA ASP A 79 9.27 1.12 0.34
C ASP A 79 8.01 1.99 0.50
N GLY A 80 7.47 2.56 -0.58
CA GLY A 80 6.30 3.44 -0.54
C GLY A 80 6.58 4.86 -0.05
N CYS A 81 7.83 5.21 0.27
CA CYS A 81 8.22 6.52 0.76
C CYS A 81 8.49 7.52 -0.38
N PHE A 82 7.96 8.74 -0.28
CA PHE A 82 8.16 9.78 -1.28
C PHE A 82 8.16 11.19 -0.70
N THR A 83 8.82 12.12 -1.39
CA THR A 83 8.78 13.56 -1.09
C THR A 83 7.76 14.26 -2.00
N LEU A 84 7.34 15.46 -1.62
CA LEU A 84 6.42 16.26 -2.44
C LEU A 84 6.97 16.56 -3.84
N ASP A 85 8.29 16.76 -3.97
CA ASP A 85 8.95 16.95 -5.26
C ASP A 85 8.74 15.74 -6.18
N ARG A 86 8.97 14.52 -5.66
CA ARG A 86 8.75 13.28 -6.41
C ARG A 86 7.29 13.07 -6.75
N ALA A 87 6.36 13.42 -5.86
CA ALA A 87 4.93 13.38 -6.15
C ALA A 87 4.57 14.34 -7.30
N THR A 88 5.10 15.57 -7.27
CA THR A 88 4.87 16.58 -8.31
C THR A 88 5.30 16.08 -9.69
N VAL A 89 6.49 15.46 -9.78
CA VAL A 89 6.98 14.84 -11.02
C VAL A 89 6.12 13.65 -11.44
N ALA A 90 5.76 12.74 -10.53
CA ALA A 90 4.99 11.54 -10.84
C ALA A 90 3.57 11.82 -11.34
N LEU A 91 2.97 12.88 -10.81
CA LEU A 91 1.62 13.34 -11.14
C LEU A 91 1.58 14.29 -12.34
N GLY A 92 2.74 14.79 -12.80
CA GLY A 92 2.84 15.73 -13.92
C GLY A 92 2.08 17.04 -13.67
N CYS A 93 1.97 17.46 -12.41
CA CYS A 93 1.18 18.62 -12.01
C CYS A 93 2.04 19.67 -11.29
N GLY A 94 1.47 20.84 -10.97
CA GLY A 94 2.16 21.85 -10.17
C GLY A 94 2.12 21.52 -8.67
N GLU A 95 3.06 22.05 -7.90
CA GLU A 95 3.22 21.79 -6.45
C GLU A 95 1.91 21.93 -5.66
N ARG A 96 1.16 23.02 -5.86
CA ARG A 96 -0.13 23.24 -5.16
C ARG A 96 -1.16 22.14 -5.44
N ALA A 97 -1.15 21.55 -6.63
CA ALA A 97 -2.04 20.45 -6.97
C ALA A 97 -1.54 19.13 -6.35
N ALA A 98 -0.23 18.90 -6.34
CA ALA A 98 0.38 17.76 -5.67
C ALA A 98 0.10 17.76 -4.16
N ILE A 99 0.23 18.92 -3.48
CA ILE A 99 -0.11 19.06 -2.07
C ILE A 99 -1.56 18.63 -1.81
N ARG A 100 -2.52 19.19 -2.55
CA ARG A 100 -3.94 18.84 -2.38
C ARG A 100 -4.22 17.35 -2.63
N ALA A 101 -3.56 16.76 -3.61
CA ALA A 101 -3.71 15.33 -3.91
C ALA A 101 -3.15 14.45 -2.78
N VAL A 102 -1.99 14.81 -2.22
CA VAL A 102 -1.41 14.10 -1.07
C VAL A 102 -2.26 14.30 0.19
N GLU A 103 -2.75 15.51 0.45
CA GLU A 103 -3.66 15.80 1.57
C GLU A 103 -4.96 15.01 1.48
N ALA A 104 -5.58 14.91 0.30
CA ALA A 104 -6.77 14.08 0.09
C ALA A 104 -6.51 12.60 0.41
N LEU A 105 -5.34 12.08 0.02
CA LEU A 105 -4.94 10.71 0.35
C LEU A 105 -4.63 10.54 1.85
N ILE A 106 -4.12 11.56 2.54
CA ILE A 106 -3.94 11.55 3.99
C ILE A 106 -5.30 11.52 4.70
N ASP A 107 -6.24 12.35 4.27
CA ASP A 107 -7.60 12.41 4.82
C ASP A 107 -8.34 11.06 4.65
N ALA A 108 -8.10 10.38 3.53
CA ALA A 108 -8.61 9.04 3.27
C ALA A 108 -7.85 7.91 4.01
N GLY A 109 -6.75 8.22 4.70
CA GLY A 109 -5.88 7.25 5.37
C GLY A 109 -5.04 6.37 4.44
N ALA A 110 -4.94 6.75 3.16
CA ALA A 110 -4.18 6.04 2.14
C ALA A 110 -2.69 6.44 2.10
N VAL A 111 -2.35 7.61 2.64
CA VAL A 111 -0.98 8.10 2.80
C VAL A 111 -0.78 8.55 4.25
N THR A 112 0.39 8.30 4.82
CA THR A 112 0.78 8.80 6.13
C THR A 112 1.83 9.91 5.98
N SER A 113 1.80 10.86 6.91
CA SER A 113 2.81 11.90 7.06
C SER A 113 3.69 11.62 8.29
N PRO A 114 4.91 12.20 8.35
CA PRO A 114 5.76 12.08 9.53
C PRO A 114 5.08 12.57 10.81
N ALA A 115 5.35 11.92 11.93
CA ALA A 115 4.76 12.26 13.24
C ALA A 115 5.25 13.60 13.85
N GLY A 116 6.14 14.35 13.17
CA GLY A 116 6.70 15.61 13.64
C GLY A 116 6.24 16.80 12.79
N GLU A 117 6.32 18.01 13.35
CA GLU A 117 6.01 19.24 12.62
C GLU A 117 7.09 19.49 11.54
N VAL A 118 6.70 19.30 10.28
CA VAL A 118 7.56 19.50 9.11
C VAL A 118 6.78 20.24 8.04
N THR A 119 7.48 21.04 7.24
CA THR A 119 6.88 21.63 6.04
C THR A 119 6.64 20.53 4.99
N ALA A 120 5.67 20.74 4.10
CA ALA A 120 5.35 19.77 3.05
C ALA A 120 6.58 19.39 2.18
N HIS A 121 7.50 20.32 1.94
CA HIS A 121 8.74 20.09 1.19
C HIS A 121 9.78 19.26 1.94
N ALA A 122 9.74 19.27 3.27
CA ALA A 122 10.64 18.49 4.12
C ALA A 122 10.00 17.17 4.60
N ALA A 123 8.71 16.97 4.34
CA ALA A 123 7.98 15.78 4.72
C ALA A 123 8.36 14.58 3.83
N LEU A 124 8.60 13.44 4.48
CA LEU A 124 8.67 12.14 3.84
C LEU A 124 7.31 11.44 4.05
N TYR A 125 6.49 11.43 3.01
CA TYR A 125 5.21 10.75 3.01
C TYR A 125 5.41 9.25 2.75
N GLU A 126 4.50 8.43 3.24
CA GLU A 126 4.53 6.98 3.04
C GLU A 126 3.16 6.49 2.56
N VAL A 127 3.14 5.70 1.49
CA VAL A 127 2.02 4.81 1.19
C VAL A 127 2.21 3.54 2.03
N PRO A 128 1.30 3.21 2.96
CA PRO A 128 1.44 2.02 3.81
C PRO A 128 1.73 0.77 2.99
N ARG A 129 2.74 -0.02 3.39
CA ARG A 129 3.28 -1.16 2.62
C ARG A 129 2.21 -2.00 1.93
N LEU A 130 1.20 -2.49 2.66
CA LEU A 130 0.20 -3.40 2.10
C LEU A 130 -0.71 -2.71 1.06
N LEU A 131 -0.97 -1.41 1.22
CA LEU A 131 -1.69 -0.62 0.24
C LEU A 131 -0.81 -0.35 -0.99
N CYS A 132 0.50 -0.14 -0.81
CA CYS A 132 1.46 -0.03 -1.90
C CYS A 132 1.53 -1.31 -2.74
N LEU A 133 1.55 -2.49 -2.09
CA LEU A 133 1.48 -3.79 -2.78
C LEU A 133 0.18 -3.92 -3.60
N PHE A 134 -0.96 -3.63 -2.97
CA PHE A 134 -2.26 -3.72 -3.63
C PHE A 134 -2.36 -2.77 -4.84
N ALA A 135 -1.94 -1.51 -4.68
CA ALA A 135 -1.94 -0.52 -5.75
C ALA A 135 -1.13 -0.98 -6.98
N ARG A 136 0.02 -1.63 -6.75
CA ARG A 136 0.85 -2.18 -7.83
C ARG A 136 0.19 -3.34 -8.58
N GLU A 137 -0.50 -4.22 -7.87
CA GLU A 137 -1.27 -5.29 -8.51
C GLU A 137 -2.36 -4.71 -9.41
N GLN A 138 -3.02 -3.62 -8.99
CA GLN A 138 -4.04 -2.94 -9.80
C GLN A 138 -3.47 -2.30 -11.07
N GLU A 139 -2.31 -1.64 -10.98
CA GLU A 139 -1.63 -1.08 -12.17
C GLU A 139 -1.20 -2.19 -13.13
N ALA A 140 -0.61 -3.27 -12.62
CA ALA A 140 -0.18 -4.41 -13.45
C ALA A 140 -1.37 -5.11 -14.14
N ALA A 141 -2.51 -5.24 -13.45
CA ALA A 141 -3.73 -5.79 -14.05
C ALA A 141 -4.29 -4.89 -15.17
N GLY A 142 -4.29 -3.58 -14.96
CA GLY A 142 -4.73 -2.62 -15.99
C GLY A 142 -3.84 -2.62 -17.24
N GLU A 143 -2.52 -2.78 -17.08
CA GLU A 143 -1.58 -2.92 -18.20
C GLU A 143 -1.81 -4.21 -19.00
N GLN A 144 -2.15 -5.32 -18.32
CA GLN A 144 -2.43 -6.61 -18.95
C GLN A 144 -3.74 -6.61 -19.74
N GLU A 145 -4.78 -5.97 -19.22
CA GLU A 145 -6.05 -5.78 -19.93
C GLU A 145 -5.86 -4.92 -21.19
N ALA A 146 -5.10 -3.82 -21.09
CA ALA A 146 -4.80 -2.95 -22.22
C ALA A 146 -3.92 -3.62 -23.31
N ALA A 147 -3.07 -4.59 -22.94
CA ALA A 147 -2.25 -5.36 -23.86
C ALA A 147 -2.99 -6.55 -24.50
N GLY A 148 -4.03 -7.07 -23.85
CA GLY A 148 -4.88 -8.14 -24.38
C GLY A 148 -5.95 -7.68 -25.37
N GLU A 149 -6.26 -6.39 -25.40
CA GLU A 149 -7.19 -5.77 -26.37
C GLU A 149 -6.49 -5.22 -27.64
N GLN A 150 -5.17 -5.35 -27.76
CA GLN A 150 -4.37 -4.97 -28.94
C GLN A 150 -3.98 -6.19 -29.79
#